data_AF-A0A949Q8F1-F1
#
_entry.id   AF-A0A949Q8F1-F1
#
_cell.length_a   1.000
_cell.length_b   1.000
_cell.length_c   1.000
_cell.angle_alpha   90.00
_cell.angle_beta   90.00
_cell.angle_gamma   90.00
#
_symmetry.space_group_name_H-M   'P 1'
#
loop_
_entity.id
_entity.type
_entity.pdbx_description
1 polymer ?
#
loop_
_entity_poly.entity_id
_entity_poly.type
_entity_poly.pdbx_seq_one_letter_code
_entity_poly.pdbx_strand_id
1 'polypeptide(L)'
;MARITPAELEQLKRDVSLVAVAQSQGHRLAKRGKDVVLCCPFHVDKTPSCVITPAKNLFHCFGCGAAGSVLDWVQKTERLTYPQTLIRLRELAGPAAVAQPPSLAAAVESPRQNLTDLDDDGQALLHQVVDFYHQNLLESMEGQEWLALRGLHHPELITHFRLGLAGTHGVAGVLPSPHS
;
A
#
# COMPACT_ATOMS: atom_id res chain seq x y z
N MET A 1 -4.74 -4.72 -8.34
CA MET A 1 -3.74 -4.97 -7.27
C MET A 1 -4.09 -6.31 -6.63
N ALA A 2 -3.14 -7.26 -6.56
CA ALA A 2 -3.37 -8.54 -5.90
C ALA A 2 -3.75 -8.29 -4.43
N ARG A 3 -4.96 -8.73 -4.03
CA ARG A 3 -5.42 -8.65 -2.65
C ARG A 3 -4.54 -9.57 -1.81
N ILE A 4 -3.75 -9.02 -0.89
CA ILE A 4 -3.07 -9.83 0.13
C ILE A 4 -4.12 -10.32 1.12
N THR A 5 -4.11 -11.61 1.43
CA THR A 5 -4.99 -12.14 2.48
C THR A 5 -4.41 -11.79 3.86
N PRO A 6 -5.24 -11.60 4.89
CA PRO A 6 -4.73 -11.41 6.26
C PRO A 6 -3.80 -12.55 6.70
N ALA A 7 -4.07 -13.78 6.26
CA ALA A 7 -3.24 -14.94 6.56
C ALA A 7 -1.85 -14.86 5.90
N GLU A 8 -1.77 -14.44 4.63
CA GLU A 8 -0.50 -14.23 3.93
C GLU A 8 0.31 -13.11 4.59
N LEU A 9 -0.34 -12.03 5.02
CA LEU A 9 0.33 -10.95 5.74
C LEU A 9 0.96 -11.43 7.06
N GLU A 10 0.21 -12.19 7.86
CA GLU A 10 0.72 -12.75 9.10
C GLU A 10 1.84 -13.78 8.86
N GLN A 11 1.78 -14.52 7.76
CA GLN A 11 2.87 -15.41 7.35
C GLN A 11 4.15 -14.62 7.02
N LEU A 12 4.06 -13.56 6.21
CA LEU A 12 5.20 -12.71 5.88
C LEU A 12 5.83 -12.07 7.14
N LYS A 13 5.01 -11.63 8.09
CA LYS A 13 5.50 -11.07 9.36
C LYS A 13 6.24 -12.08 10.22
N ARG A 14 5.94 -13.38 10.09
CA ARG A 14 6.64 -14.45 10.81
C ARG A 14 7.92 -14.88 10.09
N ASP A 15 7.86 -15.03 8.77
CA ASP A 15 8.94 -15.63 7.98
C ASP A 15 10.10 -14.65 7.77
N VAL A 16 9.82 -13.35 7.66
CA VAL A 16 10.86 -12.34 7.48
C VAL A 16 11.45 -11.96 8.83
N SER A 17 12.68 -12.42 9.09
CA SER A 17 13.41 -12.10 10.32
C SER A 17 13.79 -10.61 10.39
N LEU A 18 13.21 -9.91 11.37
CA LEU A 18 13.51 -8.49 11.63
C LEU A 18 14.97 -8.26 11.99
N VAL A 19 15.59 -9.20 12.72
CA VAL A 19 17.02 -9.12 13.07
C VAL A 19 17.87 -9.14 11.80
N ALA A 20 17.57 -10.07 10.87
CA ALA A 20 18.30 -10.19 9.61
C ALA A 20 18.12 -8.95 8.72
N VAL A 21 16.89 -8.41 8.66
CA VAL A 21 16.60 -7.16 7.93
C VAL A 21 17.37 -5.98 8.53
N ALA A 22 17.37 -5.82 9.85
CA ALA A 22 18.13 -4.75 10.48
C ALA A 22 19.65 -4.89 10.21
N GLN A 23 20.16 -6.12 10.21
CA GLN A 23 21.55 -6.41 9.91
C GLN A 23 21.92 -6.09 8.45
N SER A 24 21.06 -6.43 7.49
CA SER A 24 21.30 -6.15 6.06
C SER A 24 21.24 -4.66 5.74
N GLN A 25 20.48 -3.89 6.52
CA GLN A 25 20.46 -2.42 6.46
C GLN A 25 21.69 -1.76 7.12
N GLY A 26 22.65 -2.55 7.63
CA GLY A 26 23.90 -2.04 8.19
C GLY A 26 23.83 -1.59 9.65
N HIS A 27 22.75 -1.91 10.36
CA HIS A 27 22.62 -1.54 11.77
C HIS A 27 23.57 -2.36 12.64
N ARG A 28 24.28 -1.69 13.56
CA ARG A 28 25.15 -2.36 14.52
C ARG A 28 24.31 -2.95 15.65
N LEU A 29 24.14 -4.26 15.62
CA LEU A 29 23.38 -5.03 16.60
C LEU A 29 24.28 -5.50 17.74
N ALA A 30 23.83 -5.35 18.99
CA ALA A 30 24.47 -5.92 20.17
C ALA A 30 23.50 -6.87 20.89
N LYS A 31 23.97 -8.04 21.34
CA LYS A 31 23.12 -8.99 22.08
C LYS A 31 23.00 -8.55 23.55
N ARG A 32 21.79 -8.59 24.08
CA ARG A 32 21.50 -8.37 25.50
C ARG A 32 20.54 -9.46 26.01
N GLY A 33 21.13 -10.54 26.53
CA GLY A 33 20.36 -11.72 26.91
C GLY A 33 19.71 -12.37 25.70
N LYS A 34 18.37 -12.45 25.70
CA LYS A 34 17.57 -13.02 24.61
C LYS A 34 17.23 -12.00 23.51
N ASP A 35 17.39 -10.71 23.82
CA ASP A 35 17.04 -9.61 22.92
C ASP A 35 18.28 -9.05 22.22
N VAL A 36 18.04 -8.27 21.17
CA VAL A 36 19.05 -7.56 20.40
C VAL A 36 18.80 -6.07 20.55
N VAL A 37 19.83 -5.29 20.83
CA VAL A 37 19.75 -3.84 21.01
C VAL A 37 20.57 -3.10 19.97
N LEU A 38 20.09 -1.93 19.56
CA LEU A 38 20.76 -1.06 18.60
C LEU A 38 20.39 0.42 18.81
N CYS A 39 21.14 1.32 18.18
CA CYS A 39 20.72 2.71 18.05
C CYS A 39 19.47 2.80 17.17
N CYS A 40 18.50 3.60 17.59
CA CYS A 40 17.23 3.69 16.89
C CYS A 40 17.40 4.35 15.51
N PRO A 41 16.89 3.75 14.42
CA PRO A 41 16.95 4.38 13.10
C PRO A 41 15.89 5.48 12.91
N PHE A 42 14.93 5.60 13.83
CA PHE A 42 13.77 6.51 13.70
C PHE A 42 13.98 7.87 14.38
N HIS A 43 15.03 8.02 15.18
CA HIS A 43 15.40 9.30 15.78
C HIS A 43 16.91 9.34 16.04
N VAL A 44 17.46 10.54 16.23
CA VAL A 44 18.88 10.70 16.51
C VAL A 44 19.14 10.34 17.98
N ASP A 45 19.86 9.24 18.20
CA ASP A 45 20.27 8.77 19.52
C ASP A 45 21.74 8.33 19.50
N LYS A 46 22.49 8.66 20.55
CA LYS A 46 23.88 8.21 20.75
C LYS A 46 23.97 6.91 21.55
N THR A 47 22.88 6.53 22.22
CA THR A 47 22.78 5.33 23.04
C THR A 47 21.86 4.29 22.37
N PRO A 48 22.10 2.99 22.56
CA PRO A 48 21.22 1.97 22.01
C PRO A 48 19.88 1.92 22.77
N SER A 49 18.85 2.55 22.22
CA SER A 49 17.49 2.62 22.79
C SER A 49 16.46 1.72 22.11
N CYS A 50 16.79 1.14 20.95
CA CYS A 50 15.91 0.24 20.21
C CYS A 50 16.21 -1.21 20.56
N VAL A 51 15.17 -1.96 20.93
CA VAL A 51 15.24 -3.38 21.28
C VAL A 51 14.42 -4.18 20.29
N ILE A 52 15.02 -5.21 19.72
CA ILE A 52 14.38 -6.24 18.90
C ILE A 52 14.30 -7.50 19.74
N THR A 53 13.12 -8.08 19.87
CA THR A 53 12.90 -9.38 20.53
C THR A 53 12.77 -10.46 19.46
N PRO A 54 13.83 -11.25 19.17
CA PRO A 54 13.83 -12.20 18.06
C PRO A 54 12.73 -13.26 18.17
N ALA A 55 12.43 -13.72 19.39
CA ALA A 55 11.39 -14.72 19.63
C ALA A 55 9.97 -14.25 19.25
N LYS A 56 9.72 -12.93 19.29
CA LYS A 56 8.44 -12.32 18.91
C LYS A 56 8.47 -11.70 17.52
N ASN A 57 9.67 -11.52 16.95
CA ASN A 57 9.91 -10.77 15.72
C ASN A 57 9.35 -9.33 15.73
N LEU A 58 9.44 -8.67 16.89
CA LEU A 58 8.96 -7.30 17.12
C LEU A 58 10.10 -6.39 17.58
N PHE A 59 9.94 -5.09 17.37
CA PHE A 59 10.81 -4.07 17.96
C PHE A 59 10.04 -3.09 18.84
N HIS A 60 10.77 -2.48 19.78
CA HIS A 60 10.33 -1.34 20.55
C HIS A 60 11.53 -0.44 20.87
N CYS A 61 11.37 0.86 20.64
CA CYS A 61 12.35 1.87 20.98
C CYS A 61 11.91 2.65 22.22
N PHE A 62 12.71 2.58 23.29
CA PHE A 62 12.42 3.27 24.54
C PHE A 62 12.70 4.78 24.50
N GLY A 63 13.46 5.27 23.50
CA GLY A 63 13.73 6.71 23.32
C GLY A 63 12.56 7.46 22.68
N CYS A 64 12.09 7.01 21.51
CA CYS A 64 11.02 7.69 20.76
C CYS A 64 9.66 6.98 20.78
N GLY A 65 9.52 5.83 21.44
CA GLY A 65 8.27 5.05 21.49
C GLY A 65 7.91 4.29 20.21
N ALA A 66 8.75 4.35 19.17
CA ALA A 66 8.50 3.58 17.95
C ALA A 66 8.51 2.09 18.24
N ALA A 67 7.45 1.39 17.83
CA ALA A 67 7.30 -0.04 18.00
C ALA A 67 6.58 -0.65 16.79
N GLY A 68 6.70 -1.96 16.61
CA GLY A 68 5.99 -2.67 15.57
C GLY A 68 6.64 -3.98 15.15
N SER A 69 6.15 -4.48 14.02
CA SER A 69 6.61 -5.69 13.34
C SER A 69 7.67 -5.36 12.28
N VAL A 70 8.15 -6.40 11.60
CA VAL A 70 9.04 -6.25 10.43
C VAL A 70 8.43 -5.40 9.31
N LEU A 71 7.10 -5.39 9.18
CA LEU A 71 6.41 -4.52 8.23
C LEU A 71 6.60 -3.05 8.60
N ASP A 72 6.31 -2.70 9.85
CA ASP A 72 6.43 -1.32 10.34
C ASP A 72 7.88 -0.83 10.26
N TRP A 73 8.83 -1.72 10.53
CA TRP A 73 10.26 -1.44 10.41
C TRP A 73 10.62 -1.07 8.97
N VAL A 74 10.41 -1.99 8.02
CA VAL A 74 10.77 -1.82 6.61
C VAL A 74 10.08 -0.58 6.03
N GLN A 75 8.79 -0.41 6.33
CA GLN A 75 8.02 0.74 5.87
C GLN A 75 8.67 2.07 6.29
N LYS A 76 9.08 2.18 7.55
CA LYS A 76 9.68 3.40 8.10
C LYS A 76 11.13 3.60 7.68
N THR A 77 11.96 2.56 7.68
CA THR A 77 13.38 2.65 7.33
C THR A 77 13.59 2.89 5.84
N GLU A 78 12.76 2.28 4.98
CA GLU A 78 12.87 2.39 3.52
C GLU A 78 11.90 3.42 2.93
N ARG A 79 11.08 4.08 3.76
CA ARG A 79 10.11 5.12 3.37
C ARG A 79 9.15 4.65 2.27
N LEU A 80 8.70 3.40 2.38
CA LEU A 80 7.82 2.76 1.42
C LEU A 80 6.35 2.99 1.75
N THR A 81 5.50 3.00 0.73
CA THR A 81 4.04 2.86 0.93
C THR A 81 3.70 1.42 1.30
N TYR A 82 2.56 1.21 1.95
CA TYR A 82 2.10 -0.14 2.34
C TYR A 82 2.21 -1.19 1.21
N PRO A 83 1.70 -0.96 -0.03
CA PRO A 83 1.84 -1.95 -1.10
C PRO A 83 3.29 -2.22 -1.51
N GLN A 84 4.15 -1.20 -1.52
CA GLN A 84 5.58 -1.38 -1.79
C GLN A 84 6.27 -2.19 -0.68
N THR A 85 5.91 -1.95 0.57
CA THR A 85 6.43 -2.74 1.71
C THR A 85 6.04 -4.21 1.60
N LEU A 86 4.83 -4.54 1.15
CA LEU A 86 4.43 -5.93 0.97
C LEU A 86 5.24 -6.64 -0.11
N ILE A 87 5.49 -5.98 -1.24
CA ILE A 87 6.36 -6.51 -2.31
C ILE A 87 7.76 -6.74 -1.73
N ARG A 88 8.29 -5.76 -1.00
CA ARG A 88 9.60 -5.86 -0.36
C ARG A 88 9.70 -7.01 0.64
N LEU A 89 8.67 -7.23 1.46
CA LEU A 89 8.64 -8.36 2.39
C LEU A 89 8.61 -9.71 1.67
N ARG A 90 7.90 -9.84 0.54
CA ARG A 90 7.90 -11.07 -0.26
C ARG A 90 9.29 -11.36 -0.83
N GLU A 91 10.00 -10.35 -1.31
CA GLU A 91 11.40 -10.49 -1.77
C GLU A 91 12.31 -10.99 -0.63
N LEU A 92 12.15 -10.40 0.56
CA LEU A 92 12.94 -10.75 1.75
C LEU A 92 12.62 -12.14 2.30
N ALA A 93 11.38 -12.62 2.13
CA ALA A 93 10.97 -13.96 2.52
C ALA A 93 11.52 -15.05 1.57
N GLY A 94 11.88 -14.66 0.34
CA GLY A 94 12.42 -15.57 -0.68
C GLY A 94 11.37 -16.53 -1.27
N PRO A 95 11.76 -17.32 -2.28
CA PRO A 95 10.84 -18.21 -3.01
C PRO A 95 10.27 -19.37 -2.18
N ALA A 96 10.78 -19.62 -0.96
CA ALA A 96 10.31 -20.69 -0.09
C ALA A 96 9.08 -20.32 0.76
N ALA A 97 8.81 -19.03 0.98
CA ALA A 97 7.64 -18.57 1.73
C ALA A 97 6.37 -18.46 0.87
N VAL A 98 6.53 -18.56 -0.45
CA VAL A 98 5.42 -18.52 -1.40
C VAL A 98 5.27 -19.92 -2.00
N ALA A 99 4.53 -20.78 -1.31
CA ALA A 99 3.87 -21.89 -1.97
C ALA A 99 2.82 -21.30 -2.92
N GLN A 100 3.26 -20.82 -4.08
CA GLN A 100 2.39 -20.42 -5.18
C GLN A 100 1.80 -21.70 -5.81
N PRO A 101 0.48 -21.79 -6.08
CA PRO A 101 0.03 -22.53 -7.25
C PRO A 101 0.66 -21.87 -8.50
N PRO A 102 0.90 -22.65 -9.58
CA PRO A 102 1.94 -22.33 -10.56
C PRO A 102 1.78 -20.96 -11.20
N SER A 103 2.93 -20.29 -11.29
CA SER A 103 3.27 -19.17 -12.16
C SER A 103 2.44 -19.15 -13.45
N LEU A 104 1.51 -18.20 -13.54
CA LEU A 104 1.26 -17.55 -14.82
C LEU A 104 2.42 -16.58 -15.01
N ALA A 105 3.14 -16.81 -16.11
CA ALA A 105 4.30 -16.08 -16.59
C ALA A 105 4.34 -14.63 -16.12
N ALA A 106 5.55 -14.20 -15.75
CA ALA A 106 5.93 -12.81 -15.57
C ALA A 106 5.21 -11.94 -16.61
N ALA A 107 4.09 -11.35 -16.21
CA ALA A 107 3.61 -10.14 -16.83
C ALA A 107 4.73 -9.16 -16.51
N VAL A 108 5.57 -8.90 -17.52
CA VAL A 108 6.35 -7.69 -17.62
C VAL A 108 5.44 -6.61 -17.07
N GLU A 109 5.78 -6.05 -15.91
CA GLU A 109 5.08 -4.88 -15.42
C GLU A 109 5.30 -3.83 -16.50
N SER A 110 4.33 -3.72 -17.41
CA SER A 110 4.23 -2.57 -18.28
C SER A 110 4.37 -1.38 -17.34
N PRO A 111 5.28 -0.45 -17.62
CA PRO A 111 5.38 0.77 -16.84
C PRO A 111 3.95 1.26 -16.65
N ARG A 112 3.52 1.52 -15.41
CA ARG A 112 2.23 2.18 -15.22
C ARG A 112 2.32 3.43 -16.09
N GLN A 113 1.61 3.44 -17.21
CA GLN A 113 1.57 4.59 -18.09
C GLN A 113 1.12 5.73 -17.20
N ASN A 114 1.87 6.82 -17.17
CA ASN A 114 1.33 7.99 -16.49
C ASN A 114 0.00 8.31 -17.18
N LEU A 115 -0.94 8.90 -16.45
CA LEU A 115 -2.23 9.29 -17.04
C LEU A 115 -2.05 10.23 -18.25
N THR A 116 -0.88 10.88 -18.35
CA THR A 116 -0.40 11.71 -19.46
C THR A 116 0.15 10.92 -20.65
N ASP A 117 0.48 9.65 -20.46
CA ASP A 117 1.11 8.77 -21.46
C ASP A 117 0.08 7.78 -22.05
N LEU A 118 -1.21 7.99 -21.77
CA LEU A 118 -2.29 7.24 -22.42
C LEU A 118 -2.37 7.64 -23.89
N ASP A 119 -2.57 6.63 -24.75
CA ASP A 119 -2.94 6.84 -26.15
C ASP A 119 -4.36 7.43 -26.26
N ASP A 120 -4.75 7.83 -27.48
CA ASP A 120 -6.04 8.47 -27.73
C ASP A 120 -7.21 7.60 -27.25
N ASP A 121 -7.11 6.27 -27.40
CA ASP A 121 -8.11 5.30 -26.92
C ASP A 121 -8.16 5.24 -25.39
N GLY A 122 -7.01 5.26 -24.71
CA GLY A 122 -6.93 5.32 -23.25
C GLY A 122 -7.51 6.61 -22.67
N GLN A 123 -7.24 7.76 -23.31
CA GLN A 123 -7.83 9.04 -22.92
C GLN A 123 -9.35 9.04 -23.13
N ALA A 124 -9.82 8.51 -24.27
CA ALA A 124 -11.25 8.40 -24.55
C ALA A 124 -11.98 7.53 -23.52
N LEU A 125 -11.39 6.39 -23.15
CA LEU A 125 -11.94 5.52 -22.12
C LEU A 125 -12.00 6.20 -20.75
N LEU A 126 -10.92 6.90 -20.37
CA LEU A 126 -10.88 7.65 -19.13
C LEU A 126 -11.98 8.71 -19.08
N HIS A 127 -12.16 9.47 -20.17
CA HIS A 127 -13.22 10.47 -20.29
C HIS A 127 -14.60 9.84 -20.14
N GLN A 128 -14.85 8.69 -20.77
CA GLN A 128 -16.11 7.96 -20.65
C GLN A 128 -16.41 7.52 -19.21
N VAL A 129 -15.38 7.07 -18.48
CA VAL A 129 -15.52 6.69 -17.05
C VAL A 129 -15.82 7.91 -16.18
N VAL A 130 -15.12 9.03 -16.42
CA VAL A 130 -15.37 10.29 -15.70
C VAL A 130 -16.80 10.77 -15.94
N ASP A 131 -17.27 10.76 -17.18
CA ASP A 131 -18.61 11.20 -17.55
C ASP A 131 -19.69 10.31 -16.93
N PHE A 132 -19.46 8.99 -16.89
CA PHE A 132 -20.36 8.07 -16.23
C PHE A 132 -20.50 8.38 -14.73
N TYR A 133 -19.40 8.57 -14.01
CA TYR A 133 -19.46 8.91 -12.59
C TYR A 133 -20.06 10.29 -12.35
N HIS A 134 -19.78 11.26 -13.23
CA HIS A 134 -20.39 12.57 -13.15
C HIS A 134 -21.90 12.50 -13.28
N GLN A 135 -22.41 11.78 -14.28
CA GLN A 135 -23.83 11.56 -14.48
C GLN A 135 -24.48 10.87 -13.28
N ASN A 136 -23.83 9.84 -12.74
CA ASN A 136 -24.34 9.09 -11.59
C ASN A 136 -24.41 9.96 -10.31
N LEU A 137 -23.53 10.95 -10.16
CA LEU A 137 -23.63 11.95 -9.08
C LEU A 137 -24.82 12.89 -9.29
N LEU A 138 -25.06 13.34 -10.52
CA LEU A 138 -26.18 14.22 -10.85
C LEU A 138 -27.53 13.52 -10.65
N GLU A 139 -27.60 12.22 -10.89
CA GLU A 139 -28.81 11.41 -10.73
C GLU A 139 -29.03 10.93 -9.29
N SER A 140 -28.01 10.99 -8.43
CA SER A 140 -28.08 10.53 -7.05
C SER A 140 -28.42 11.65 -6.07
N MET A 141 -29.63 11.58 -5.49
CA MET A 141 -30.05 12.51 -4.43
C MET A 141 -29.15 12.43 -3.18
N GLU A 142 -28.74 11.22 -2.79
CA GLU A 142 -27.80 11.00 -1.67
C GLU A 142 -26.44 11.68 -1.91
N GLY A 143 -25.92 11.56 -3.15
CA GLY A 143 -24.66 12.20 -3.54
C GLY A 143 -24.73 13.73 -3.47
N GLN A 144 -25.85 14.31 -3.93
CA GLN A 144 -26.06 15.76 -3.87
C GLN A 144 -26.24 16.28 -2.45
N GLU A 145 -27.00 15.58 -1.61
CA GLU A 145 -27.17 15.92 -0.19
C GLU A 145 -25.83 15.90 0.56
N TRP A 146 -24.98 14.90 0.27
CA TRP A 146 -23.65 14.80 0.86
C TRP A 146 -22.75 15.99 0.48
N LEU A 147 -22.82 16.46 -0.76
CA LEU A 147 -22.10 17.67 -1.20
C LEU A 147 -22.64 18.93 -0.54
N ALA A 148 -23.96 19.04 -0.37
CA ALA A 148 -24.59 20.16 0.34
C ALA A 148 -24.10 20.25 1.80
N LEU A 149 -24.04 19.12 2.51
CA LEU A 149 -23.51 19.05 3.87
C LEU A 149 -22.05 19.51 3.98
N ARG A 150 -21.27 19.36 2.90
CA ARG A 150 -19.86 19.78 2.82
C ARG A 150 -19.68 21.19 2.26
N GLY A 151 -20.75 21.88 1.87
CA GLY A 151 -20.66 23.20 1.22
C GLY A 151 -20.16 23.16 -0.22
N LEU A 152 -20.20 21.99 -0.88
CA LEU A 152 -19.71 21.75 -2.24
C LEU A 152 -20.86 21.61 -3.26
N HIS A 153 -21.99 22.28 -3.03
CA HIS A 153 -23.20 22.13 -3.85
C HIS A 153 -23.30 23.14 -5.01
N HIS A 154 -22.26 23.95 -5.23
CA HIS A 154 -22.30 24.94 -6.29
C HIS A 154 -22.25 24.25 -7.67
N PRO A 155 -23.19 24.54 -8.59
CA PRO A 155 -23.28 23.82 -9.87
C PRO A 155 -22.03 24.00 -10.73
N GLU A 156 -21.45 25.20 -10.77
CA GLU A 156 -20.21 25.43 -11.53
C GLU A 156 -19.03 24.61 -10.99
N LEU A 157 -18.96 24.37 -9.67
CA LEU A 157 -17.91 23.56 -9.08
C LEU A 157 -18.08 22.09 -9.50
N ILE A 158 -19.30 21.58 -9.42
CA ILE A 158 -19.63 20.19 -9.77
C ILE A 158 -19.33 19.92 -11.25
N THR A 159 -19.71 20.83 -12.15
CA THR A 159 -19.47 20.69 -13.60
C THR A 159 -18.02 20.94 -13.99
N HIS A 160 -17.36 21.97 -13.45
CA HIS A 160 -15.98 22.31 -13.81
C HIS A 160 -15.00 21.23 -13.41
N PHE A 161 -15.13 20.70 -12.18
CA PHE A 161 -14.25 19.65 -11.67
C PHE A 161 -14.74 18.23 -12.01
N ARG A 162 -15.85 18.10 -12.74
CA ARG A 162 -16.50 16.82 -13.08
C ARG A 162 -16.57 15.87 -11.88
N LEU A 163 -17.09 16.37 -10.76
CA LEU A 163 -17.28 15.54 -9.56
C LEU A 163 -18.18 14.36 -9.92
N GLY A 164 -17.88 13.17 -9.40
CA GLY A 164 -18.61 11.95 -9.75
C GLY A 164 -18.83 11.00 -8.58
N LEU A 165 -19.80 10.11 -8.75
CA LEU A 165 -20.21 9.09 -7.77
C LEU A 165 -20.07 7.70 -8.39
N ALA A 166 -19.33 6.82 -7.71
CA ALA A 166 -19.09 5.46 -8.21
C ALA A 166 -20.31 4.53 -8.13
N GLY A 167 -21.28 4.81 -7.25
CA GLY A 167 -22.46 3.97 -7.02
C GLY A 167 -22.12 2.56 -6.50
N THR A 168 -23.12 1.68 -6.49
CA THR A 168 -23.00 0.30 -5.97
C THR A 168 -22.35 -0.68 -6.97
N HIS A 169 -22.52 -0.46 -8.27
CA HIS A 169 -22.02 -1.36 -9.32
C HIS A 169 -20.79 -0.82 -10.07
N GLY A 170 -20.33 0.41 -9.77
CA GLY A 170 -19.16 1.00 -10.43
C GLY A 170 -19.32 1.11 -11.95
N VAL A 171 -18.20 1.05 -12.67
CA VAL A 171 -18.17 1.07 -14.15
C VAL A 171 -18.30 -0.33 -14.78
N ALA A 172 -18.64 -1.35 -13.98
CA ALA A 172 -18.67 -2.74 -14.44
C ALA A 172 -19.70 -3.00 -15.56
N GLY A 173 -20.70 -2.13 -15.74
CA GLY A 173 -21.67 -2.20 -16.83
C GLY A 173 -21.35 -1.32 -18.05
N VAL A 174 -20.29 -0.49 -17.98
CA VAL A 174 -19.93 0.50 -19.01
C VAL A 174 -18.67 0.10 -19.76
N LEU A 175 -17.77 -0.63 -19.11
CA LEU A 175 -16.54 -1.10 -19.73
C LEU A 175 -16.82 -2.31 -20.65
N PRO A 176 -16.22 -2.34 -21.86
CA PRO A 176 -16.29 -3.53 -22.71
C PRO A 176 -15.68 -4.73 -21.98
N SER A 177 -16.34 -5.88 -22.07
CA SER A 177 -15.82 -7.14 -21.53
C SER A 177 -14.43 -7.41 -22.12
N PRO A 178 -13.45 -7.90 -21.34
CA PRO A 178 -12.07 -8.12 -21.78
C PRO A 178 -11.91 -9.26 -22.82
N HIS A 179 -13.00 -9.75 -23.39
CA HIS A 179 -13.03 -10.78 -24.42
C HIS A 179 -14.01 -10.37 -25.53
N SER A 180 -13.46 -9.76 -26.58
CA SER A 180 -14.02 -9.67 -27.94
C SER A 180 -12.87 -9.57 -28.92
#